data_AF-A0A3R7T213-F1
#
_entry.id   AF-A0A3R7T213-F1
#
_cell.length_a   1.000
_cell.length_b   1.000
_cell.length_c   1.000
_cell.angle_alpha   90.00
_cell.angle_beta   90.00
_cell.angle_gamma   90.00
#
_symmetry.space_group_name_H-M   'P 1'
#
loop_
_entity.id
_entity.type
_entity.pdbx_description
1 polymer ?
#
loop_
_entity_poly.entity_id
_entity_poly.type
_entity_poly.pdbx_seq_one_letter_code
_entity_poly.pdbx_strand_id
1 'polypeptide(L)'
;MFKRKQKKGFSLIETVLSISIFLVIILVLLAMLGPVLSSVDEVKEADEISTIVESLNSFLQANSSLAVNGSNFDLIYEAVKSRGFATIYVFRSYVSKNSPNIQLSIGFSPKETTSSIRMERSAKIYDFQNAAGPIYRAILTNGPQMPKQYYRDRGRSAKPRYYLTTDRYAFKNNYLPLEISLFSNDHGLEFLDSIQLKDILEKKPIVTYFTVINR
;
A
#
# COMPACT_ATOMS: atom_id res chain seq x y z
N MET A 1 -77.64 -30.73 3.18
CA MET A 1 -77.10 -30.55 1.82
C MET A 1 -75.69 -29.96 1.92
N PHE A 2 -74.65 -30.81 1.88
CA PHE A 2 -73.25 -30.37 2.04
C PHE A 2 -72.65 -29.97 0.68
N LYS A 3 -72.34 -28.68 0.50
CA LYS A 3 -71.56 -28.19 -0.64
C LYS A 3 -70.10 -28.64 -0.49
N ARG A 4 -69.63 -29.58 -1.32
CA ARG A 4 -68.19 -29.86 -1.47
C ARG A 4 -67.49 -28.63 -2.05
N LYS A 5 -66.61 -27.98 -1.26
CA LYS A 5 -65.64 -27.03 -1.80
C LYS A 5 -64.70 -27.80 -2.72
N GLN A 6 -64.74 -27.52 -4.03
CA GLN A 6 -63.69 -27.98 -4.94
C GLN A 6 -62.38 -27.32 -4.52
N LYS A 7 -61.39 -28.12 -4.11
CA LYS A 7 -60.01 -27.66 -4.00
C LYS A 7 -59.50 -27.46 -5.44
N LYS A 8 -59.36 -26.21 -5.88
CA LYS A 8 -58.69 -25.88 -7.14
C LYS A 8 -57.19 -26.18 -6.96
N GLY A 9 -56.69 -27.20 -7.64
CA GLY A 9 -55.26 -27.43 -7.82
C GLY A 9 -54.72 -26.55 -8.95
N PHE A 10 -53.43 -26.25 -8.91
CA PHE A 10 -52.74 -25.54 -10.00
C PHE A 10 -52.65 -26.41 -11.25
N SER A 11 -52.80 -25.80 -12.42
CA SER A 11 -52.60 -26.50 -13.70
C SER A 11 -51.12 -26.79 -13.94
N LEU A 12 -50.80 -27.89 -14.63
CA LEU A 12 -49.42 -28.24 -15.01
C LEU A 12 -48.71 -27.06 -15.72
N ILE A 13 -49.43 -26.36 -16.59
CA ILE A 13 -48.89 -25.22 -17.34
C ILE A 13 -48.56 -24.03 -16.45
N GLU A 14 -49.35 -23.81 -15.40
CA GLU A 14 -49.18 -22.72 -14.45
C GLU A 14 -47.95 -22.97 -13.57
N THR A 15 -47.75 -24.23 -13.15
CA THR A 15 -46.56 -24.67 -12.42
C THR A 15 -45.30 -24.53 -13.26
N VAL A 16 -45.32 -24.97 -14.53
CA VAL A 16 -44.16 -24.87 -15.43
C VAL A 16 -43.84 -23.40 -15.77
N LEU A 17 -44.85 -22.57 -16.01
CA LEU A 17 -44.68 -21.14 -16.22
C LEU A 17 -44.03 -20.48 -14.99
N SER A 18 -44.51 -20.82 -13.79
CA SER A 18 -43.99 -20.26 -12.53
C SER A 18 -42.53 -20.65 -12.30
N ILE A 19 -42.18 -21.92 -12.55
CA ILE A 19 -40.79 -22.39 -12.45
C ILE A 19 -39.91 -21.69 -13.49
N SER A 20 -40.40 -21.50 -14.72
CA SER A 20 -39.65 -20.85 -15.79
C SER A 20 -39.36 -19.38 -15.46
N ILE A 21 -40.36 -18.63 -14.98
CA ILE A 21 -40.19 -17.24 -14.57
C ILE A 21 -39.24 -17.14 -13.37
N PHE A 22 -39.39 -18.03 -12.40
CA PHE A 22 -38.53 -18.08 -11.22
C PHE A 22 -37.05 -18.33 -11.60
N LEU A 23 -36.80 -19.27 -12.52
CA LEU A 23 -35.46 -19.56 -13.04
C LEU A 23 -34.84 -18.36 -13.77
N VAL A 24 -35.61 -17.68 -14.61
CA VAL A 24 -35.14 -16.49 -15.34
C VAL A 24 -34.77 -15.38 -14.35
N ILE A 25 -35.58 -15.15 -13.32
CA ILE A 25 -35.28 -14.14 -12.29
C ILE A 25 -33.97 -14.48 -11.56
N ILE A 26 -33.76 -15.75 -11.16
CA ILE A 26 -32.51 -16.16 -10.51
C ILE A 26 -31.30 -15.93 -11.42
N LEU A 27 -31.40 -16.29 -12.70
CA LEU A 27 -30.30 -16.10 -13.66
C LEU A 27 -29.95 -14.62 -13.83
N VAL A 28 -30.97 -13.74 -13.90
CA VAL A 28 -30.75 -12.28 -13.96
C VAL A 28 -30.08 -11.78 -12.68
N LEU A 29 -30.54 -12.22 -11.50
CA LEU A 29 -29.94 -11.82 -10.23
C LEU A 29 -28.47 -12.25 -10.12
N LEU A 30 -28.15 -13.48 -10.52
CA LEU A 30 -26.77 -13.98 -10.56
C LEU A 30 -25.90 -13.20 -11.55
N ALA A 31 -26.45 -12.88 -12.73
CA ALA A 31 -25.74 -12.08 -13.73
C ALA A 31 -25.45 -10.65 -13.25
N MET A 32 -26.34 -10.06 -12.45
CA MET A 32 -26.13 -8.73 -11.86
C MET A 32 -25.21 -8.76 -10.64
N LEU A 33 -25.12 -9.88 -9.91
CA LEU A 33 -24.30 -9.99 -8.71
C LEU A 33 -22.79 -9.90 -9.00
N GLY A 34 -22.34 -10.49 -10.13
CA GLY A 34 -20.92 -10.51 -10.51
C GLY A 34 -20.32 -9.11 -10.65
N PRO A 35 -20.87 -8.23 -11.51
CA PRO A 35 -20.42 -6.85 -11.66
C PRO A 35 -20.53 -6.02 -10.37
N VAL A 36 -21.55 -6.28 -9.55
CA VAL A 36 -21.71 -5.57 -8.26
C VAL A 36 -20.59 -5.96 -7.30
N LEU A 37 -20.29 -7.25 -7.16
CA LEU A 37 -19.20 -7.73 -6.30
C LEU A 37 -17.84 -7.19 -6.75
N SER A 38 -17.55 -7.24 -8.06
CA SER A 38 -16.27 -6.70 -8.59
C SER A 38 -16.16 -5.20 -8.33
N SER A 39 -17.24 -4.44 -8.52
CA SER A 39 -17.23 -3.00 -8.26
C SER A 39 -16.99 -2.66 -6.79
N VAL A 40 -17.51 -3.48 -5.87
CA VAL A 40 -17.29 -3.28 -4.42
C VAL A 40 -15.85 -3.60 -4.04
N ASP A 41 -15.27 -4.65 -4.61
CA ASP A 41 -13.88 -5.03 -4.32
C ASP A 41 -12.89 -4.01 -4.90
N GLU A 42 -13.12 -3.51 -6.11
CA GLU A 42 -12.33 -2.43 -6.71
C GLU A 42 -12.39 -1.15 -5.87
N VAL A 43 -13.57 -0.77 -5.36
CA VAL A 43 -13.73 0.40 -4.49
C VAL A 43 -13.01 0.22 -3.16
N LYS A 44 -13.07 -0.97 -2.55
CA LYS A 44 -12.35 -1.27 -1.30
C LYS A 44 -10.84 -1.21 -1.48
N GLU A 45 -10.33 -1.77 -2.58
CA GLU A 45 -8.89 -1.72 -2.88
C GLU A 45 -8.45 -0.26 -3.07
N ALA A 46 -9.22 0.54 -3.82
CA ALA A 46 -8.91 1.96 -4.02
C ALA A 46 -8.90 2.75 -2.70
N ASP A 47 -9.87 2.52 -1.81
CA ASP A 47 -9.95 3.16 -0.49
C ASP A 47 -8.77 2.75 0.42
N GLU A 48 -8.39 1.48 0.40
CA GLU A 48 -7.25 0.97 1.14
C GLU A 48 -5.94 1.62 0.66
N ILE A 49 -5.70 1.66 -0.65
CA ILE A 49 -4.51 2.29 -1.22
C ILE A 49 -4.48 3.79 -0.91
N SER A 50 -5.62 4.50 -0.96
CA SER A 50 -5.69 5.91 -0.59
C SER A 50 -5.29 6.13 0.87
N THR A 51 -5.83 5.31 1.78
CA THR A 51 -5.51 5.36 3.22
C THR A 51 -4.02 5.12 3.47
N ILE A 52 -3.41 4.18 2.74
CA ILE A 52 -1.97 3.89 2.83
C ILE A 52 -1.13 5.07 2.35
N VAL A 53 -1.48 5.68 1.22
CA VAL A 53 -0.78 6.83 0.66
C VAL A 53 -0.85 8.03 1.62
N GLU A 54 -2.03 8.31 2.16
CA GLU A 54 -2.23 9.39 3.15
C GLU A 54 -1.44 9.15 4.43
N SER A 55 -1.48 7.92 4.95
CA SER A 55 -0.73 7.54 6.15
C SER A 55 0.77 7.60 5.94
N LEU A 56 1.26 7.20 4.75
CA LEU A 56 2.66 7.28 4.38
C LEU A 56 3.14 8.73 4.26
N ASN A 57 2.35 9.59 3.62
CA ASN A 57 2.66 11.02 3.56
C ASN A 57 2.65 11.65 4.95
N SER A 58 1.67 11.30 5.77
CA SER A 58 1.58 11.79 7.16
C SER A 58 2.78 11.33 7.98
N PHE A 59 3.23 10.08 7.84
CA PHE A 59 4.41 9.57 8.53
C PHE A 59 5.70 10.30 8.11
N LEU A 60 5.88 10.54 6.81
CA LEU A 60 7.06 11.22 6.29
C LEU A 60 7.13 12.71 6.66
N GLN A 61 5.97 13.35 6.80
CA GLN A 61 5.84 14.75 7.20
C GLN A 61 5.47 14.92 8.67
N ALA A 62 5.46 13.84 9.46
CA ALA A 62 5.01 13.88 10.83
C ALA A 62 5.92 14.79 11.67
N ASN A 63 5.30 15.49 12.64
CA ASN A 63 6.04 16.24 13.65
C ASN A 63 6.72 15.32 14.68
N SER A 64 6.35 14.03 14.73
CA SER A 64 7.05 13.04 15.54
C SER A 64 8.46 12.81 14.99
N SER A 65 9.46 12.85 15.86
CA SER A 65 10.85 12.65 15.43
C SER A 65 11.06 11.22 14.91
N LEU A 66 11.48 11.10 13.66
CA LEU A 66 11.97 9.87 13.04
C LEU A 66 13.50 9.72 13.25
N ALA A 67 14.16 10.82 13.58
CA ALA A 67 15.60 10.88 13.82
C ALA A 67 15.88 11.06 15.32
N VAL A 68 16.90 10.36 15.81
CA VAL A 68 17.41 10.55 17.18
C VAL A 68 18.12 11.90 17.28
N ASN A 69 18.77 12.31 16.20
CA ASN A 69 19.53 13.55 16.09
C ASN A 69 19.29 14.19 14.72
N GLY A 70 18.94 15.47 14.68
CA GLY A 70 18.63 16.18 13.44
C GLY A 70 17.14 16.15 13.08
N SER A 71 16.81 16.58 11.85
CA SER A 71 15.45 16.67 11.36
C SER A 71 15.00 15.40 10.63
N ASN A 72 13.69 15.20 10.51
CA ASN A 72 13.11 14.13 9.67
C ASN A 72 13.56 14.28 8.20
N PHE A 73 13.66 15.52 7.73
CA PHE A 73 14.21 15.83 6.42
C PHE A 73 15.62 15.27 6.25
N ASP A 74 16.52 15.56 7.20
CA ASP A 74 17.91 15.14 7.08
C ASP A 74 18.05 13.61 7.13
N LEU A 75 17.25 12.93 7.97
CA LEU A 75 17.17 11.47 8.02
C LEU A 75 16.73 10.89 6.67
N ILE A 76 15.63 11.38 6.11
CA ILE A 76 15.08 10.88 4.83
C ILE A 76 16.06 11.15 3.70
N TYR A 77 16.70 12.33 3.68
CA TYR A 77 17.75 12.66 2.72
C TYR A 77 18.90 11.66 2.78
N GLU A 78 19.41 11.35 3.98
CA GLU A 78 20.50 10.38 4.16
C GLU A 78 20.08 8.96 3.79
N ALA A 79 18.87 8.54 4.14
CA ALA A 79 18.36 7.21 3.82
C ALA A 79 18.29 7.02 2.28
N VAL A 80 17.70 7.97 1.57
CA VAL A 80 17.62 7.93 0.10
C VAL A 80 19.01 8.05 -0.53
N LYS A 81 19.89 8.91 -0.02
CA LYS A 81 21.25 9.07 -0.57
C LYS A 81 22.11 7.83 -0.43
N SER A 82 22.03 7.12 0.71
CA SER A 82 22.88 5.98 1.07
C SER A 82 22.89 4.89 -0.01
N ARG A 83 21.72 4.51 -0.53
CA ARG A 83 21.58 3.43 -1.53
C ARG A 83 20.87 3.86 -2.82
N GLY A 84 20.49 5.14 -2.91
CA GLY A 84 19.63 5.69 -3.97
C GLY A 84 18.13 5.49 -3.73
N PHE A 85 17.77 4.80 -2.65
CA PHE A 85 16.39 4.54 -2.26
C PHE A 85 16.30 4.32 -0.75
N ALA A 86 15.10 4.49 -0.20
CA ALA A 86 14.74 4.05 1.14
C ALA A 86 13.48 3.15 1.08
N THR A 87 13.35 2.22 2.02
CA THR A 87 12.21 1.30 2.08
C THR A 87 11.37 1.55 3.33
N ILE A 88 10.06 1.72 3.14
CA ILE A 88 9.07 1.82 4.22
C ILE A 88 8.04 0.71 4.07
N TYR A 89 7.60 0.17 5.19
CA TYR A 89 6.48 -0.77 5.27
C TYR A 89 5.25 -0.09 5.81
N VAL A 90 4.10 -0.44 5.24
CA VAL A 90 2.78 -0.03 5.71
C VAL A 90 1.88 -1.25 5.72
N PHE A 91 1.29 -1.57 6.86
CA PHE A 91 0.40 -2.72 6.99
C PHE A 91 -0.48 -2.59 8.23
N ARG A 92 -1.63 -3.25 8.18
CA ARG A 92 -2.46 -3.42 9.37
C ARG A 92 -1.87 -4.51 10.25
N SER A 93 -1.85 -4.32 11.55
CA SER A 93 -1.40 -5.34 12.50
C SER A 93 -2.28 -5.38 13.74
N TYR A 94 -2.43 -6.57 14.32
CA TYR A 94 -3.05 -6.69 15.64
C TYR A 94 -2.17 -6.04 16.71
N VAL A 95 -2.79 -5.34 17.66
CA VAL A 95 -2.08 -4.66 18.77
C VAL A 95 -1.27 -5.65 19.60
N SER A 96 -1.75 -6.89 19.71
CA SER A 96 -1.02 -8.03 20.26
C SER A 96 -1.57 -9.33 19.67
N LYS A 97 -0.82 -10.43 19.82
CA LYS A 97 -1.17 -11.76 19.30
C LYS A 97 -2.61 -12.23 19.60
N ASN A 98 -3.17 -11.78 20.73
CA ASN A 98 -4.50 -12.19 21.20
C ASN A 98 -5.53 -11.04 21.15
N SER A 99 -5.18 -9.88 20.59
CA SER A 99 -6.09 -8.75 20.52
C SER A 99 -6.89 -8.77 19.21
N PRO A 100 -8.22 -8.55 19.23
CA PRO A 100 -8.97 -8.32 18.01
C PRO A 100 -8.75 -6.90 17.45
N ASN A 101 -8.07 -6.02 18.20
CA ASN A 101 -7.87 -4.63 17.80
C ASN A 101 -6.76 -4.55 16.74
N ILE A 102 -7.08 -3.90 15.64
CA ILE A 102 -6.17 -3.67 14.51
C ILE A 102 -5.70 -2.21 14.54
N GLN A 103 -4.40 -2.02 14.34
CA GLN A 103 -3.79 -0.71 14.15
C GLN A 103 -3.02 -0.66 12.82
N LEU A 104 -2.78 0.54 12.32
CA LEU A 104 -1.88 0.72 11.18
C LEU A 104 -0.43 0.82 11.68
N SER A 105 0.41 -0.08 11.20
CA SER A 105 1.84 -0.08 11.46
C SER A 105 2.56 0.49 10.24
N ILE A 106 3.40 1.49 10.48
CA ILE A 106 4.21 2.16 9.47
C ILE A 106 5.63 2.42 9.98
N GLY A 107 6.63 2.16 9.14
CA GLY A 107 8.01 2.49 9.47
C GLY A 107 9.02 1.99 8.44
N PHE A 108 10.23 2.50 8.53
CA PHE A 108 11.35 2.09 7.69
C PHE A 108 11.71 0.62 7.88
N SER A 109 12.26 0.03 6.82
CA SER A 109 12.87 -1.30 6.89
C SER A 109 13.92 -1.37 8.00
N PRO A 110 14.03 -2.50 8.71
CA PRO A 110 15.06 -2.67 9.72
C PRO A 110 16.47 -2.56 9.12
N LYS A 111 16.60 -2.91 7.83
CA LYS A 111 17.83 -2.82 7.02
C LYS A 111 18.14 -1.40 6.52
N GLU A 112 17.26 -0.43 6.77
CA GLU A 112 17.52 0.95 6.38
C GLU A 112 18.67 1.51 7.21
N THR A 113 19.66 2.08 6.53
CA THR A 113 20.86 2.63 7.16
C THR A 113 21.20 4.00 6.59
N THR A 114 21.56 4.88 7.51
CA THR A 114 21.97 6.26 7.30
C THR A 114 23.42 6.41 7.74
N SER A 115 24.14 7.36 7.18
CA SER A 115 25.59 7.48 7.40
C SER A 115 25.93 8.23 8.69
N SER A 116 25.18 9.27 9.05
CA SER A 116 25.52 10.15 10.18
C SER A 116 24.36 10.45 11.13
N ILE A 117 23.12 10.29 10.66
CA ILE A 117 21.92 10.52 11.48
C ILE A 117 21.34 9.20 11.93
N ARG A 118 21.17 8.98 13.24
CA ARG A 118 20.59 7.73 13.73
C ARG A 118 19.07 7.78 13.62
N MET A 119 18.48 6.76 13.02
CA MET A 119 17.02 6.59 12.97
C MET A 119 16.47 6.16 14.33
N GLU A 120 15.32 6.70 14.71
CA GLU A 120 14.59 6.27 15.90
C GLU A 120 14.15 4.82 15.80
N ARG A 121 14.13 4.12 16.93
CA ARG A 121 13.69 2.71 16.95
C ARG A 121 12.21 2.59 16.59
N SER A 122 11.38 3.57 17.01
CA SER A 122 9.95 3.65 16.68
C SER A 122 9.69 3.97 15.21
N ALA A 123 10.66 4.56 14.50
CA ALA A 123 10.55 4.83 13.07
C ALA A 123 10.83 3.58 12.21
N LYS A 124 11.19 2.44 12.81
CA LYS A 124 11.48 1.18 12.13
C LYS A 124 10.47 0.09 12.48
N ILE A 125 10.18 -0.78 11.51
CA ILE A 125 9.42 -2.00 11.74
C ILE A 125 10.39 -3.18 11.84
N TYR A 126 10.26 -3.95 12.92
CA TYR A 126 11.05 -5.17 13.15
C TYR A 126 10.19 -6.43 13.17
N ASP A 127 8.90 -6.30 13.46
CA ASP A 127 7.98 -7.41 13.62
C ASP A 127 6.85 -7.31 12.59
N PHE A 128 6.67 -8.40 11.85
CA PHE A 128 5.62 -8.59 10.85
C PHE A 128 4.67 -9.74 11.22
N GLN A 129 4.89 -10.44 12.34
CA GLN A 129 4.16 -11.65 12.71
C GLN A 129 2.67 -11.38 13.00
N ASN A 130 2.33 -10.17 13.44
CA ASN A 130 0.95 -9.78 13.75
C ASN A 130 0.27 -9.06 12.58
N ALA A 131 0.78 -9.17 11.35
CA ALA A 131 0.16 -8.55 10.19
C ALA A 131 -1.26 -9.11 9.94
N ALA A 132 -2.21 -8.20 9.73
CA ALA A 132 -3.62 -8.45 9.55
C ALA A 132 -4.06 -8.01 8.15
N GLY A 133 -3.60 -8.73 7.12
CA GLY A 133 -3.78 -8.36 5.70
C GLY A 133 -2.49 -7.89 5.03
N PRO A 134 -2.52 -7.44 3.76
CA PRO A 134 -1.36 -7.14 2.89
C PRO A 134 -0.28 -6.27 3.56
N ILE A 135 1.00 -6.62 3.35
CA ILE A 135 2.13 -5.77 3.70
C ILE A 135 2.53 -5.00 2.46
N TYR A 136 2.38 -3.69 2.52
CA TYR A 136 2.80 -2.82 1.45
C TYR A 136 4.23 -2.35 1.70
N ARG A 137 5.05 -2.47 0.66
CA ARG A 137 6.42 -1.98 0.63
C ARG A 137 6.45 -0.74 -0.25
N ALA A 138 6.71 0.41 0.36
CA ALA A 138 6.94 1.67 -0.33
C ALA A 138 8.44 1.88 -0.55
N ILE A 139 8.83 2.06 -1.81
CA ILE A 139 10.20 2.40 -2.20
C ILE A 139 10.25 3.89 -2.52
N LEU A 140 11.00 4.63 -1.72
CA LEU A 140 11.25 6.06 -1.89
C LEU A 140 12.50 6.22 -2.73
N THR A 141 12.41 6.98 -3.82
CA THR A 141 13.55 7.30 -4.70
C THR A 141 13.54 8.80 -5.01
N ASN A 142 14.67 9.31 -5.49
CA ASN A 142 14.72 10.71 -5.90
C ASN A 142 13.88 10.94 -7.16
N GLY A 143 13.04 11.99 -7.15
CA GLY A 143 12.18 12.33 -8.28
C GLY A 143 12.90 13.09 -9.41
N PRO A 144 12.39 13.04 -10.65
CA PRO A 144 12.90 13.82 -11.78
C PRO A 144 12.76 15.34 -11.59
N GLN A 145 11.89 15.79 -10.67
CA GLN A 145 11.68 17.19 -10.34
C GLN A 145 12.86 17.80 -9.55
N MET A 146 13.79 16.98 -9.06
CA MET A 146 15.00 17.46 -8.41
C MET A 146 15.84 18.32 -9.38
N PRO A 147 16.42 19.45 -8.98
CA PRO A 147 17.36 20.18 -9.83
C PRO A 147 18.58 19.34 -10.21
N LYS A 148 19.01 19.42 -11.49
CA LYS A 148 20.09 18.62 -12.07
C LYS A 148 21.42 18.67 -11.30
N GLN A 149 21.69 19.76 -10.58
CA GLN A 149 22.91 19.88 -9.78
C GLN A 149 22.98 18.92 -8.59
N TYR A 150 21.84 18.40 -8.12
CA TYR A 150 21.77 17.57 -6.91
C TYR A 150 21.69 16.06 -7.18
N TYR A 151 21.53 15.65 -8.45
CA TYR A 151 21.40 14.23 -8.79
C TYR A 151 22.20 13.82 -10.02
N ARG A 152 22.45 12.51 -10.11
CA ARG A 152 22.98 11.84 -11.30
C ARG A 152 21.91 10.94 -11.91
N ASP A 153 21.65 11.08 -13.20
CA ASP A 153 20.82 10.15 -13.98
C ASP A 153 21.67 8.95 -14.41
N ARG A 154 21.25 7.74 -14.05
CA ARG A 154 21.91 6.48 -14.45
C ARG A 154 21.35 5.88 -15.75
N GLY A 155 20.39 6.55 -16.38
CA GLY A 155 19.75 6.11 -17.62
C GLY A 155 18.38 5.46 -17.39
N ARG A 156 17.58 5.35 -18.46
CA ARG A 156 16.17 4.92 -18.39
C ARG A 156 15.95 3.53 -17.81
N SER A 157 16.90 2.61 -18.01
CA SER A 157 16.82 1.23 -17.52
C SER A 157 17.36 1.05 -16.10
N ALA A 158 18.04 2.04 -15.54
CA ALA A 158 18.59 1.95 -14.20
C ALA A 158 17.49 2.12 -13.15
N LYS A 159 17.54 1.30 -12.11
CA LYS A 159 16.63 1.38 -10.97
C LYS A 159 17.44 1.31 -9.65
N PRO A 160 17.28 2.28 -8.74
CA PRO A 160 16.67 3.61 -8.97
C PRO A 160 17.39 4.36 -10.09
N ARG A 161 16.69 5.29 -10.78
CA ARG A 161 17.26 6.02 -11.92
C ARG A 161 18.11 7.20 -11.49
N TYR A 162 17.61 7.97 -10.53
CA TYR A 162 18.22 9.20 -10.05
C TYR A 162 18.86 8.99 -8.69
N TYR A 163 20.13 9.35 -8.56
CA TYR A 163 20.89 9.24 -7.31
C TYR A 163 21.31 10.61 -6.82
N LEU A 164 21.11 10.89 -5.53
CA LEU A 164 21.62 12.11 -4.92
C LEU A 164 23.15 12.09 -4.90
N THR A 165 23.77 13.14 -5.44
CA THR A 165 25.23 13.28 -5.50
C THR A 165 25.75 14.24 -4.43
N THR A 166 24.91 15.18 -4.01
CA THR A 166 25.32 16.28 -3.13
C THR A 166 25.22 15.86 -1.66
N ASP A 167 26.07 16.43 -0.83
CA ASP A 167 25.95 16.28 0.62
C ASP A 167 24.78 17.07 1.21
N ARG A 168 24.19 16.61 2.32
CA ARG A 168 23.03 17.29 2.93
C ARG A 168 23.34 18.74 3.32
N TYR A 169 24.58 19.04 3.69
CA TYR A 169 25.01 20.41 4.04
C TYR A 169 25.18 21.32 2.81
N ALA A 170 25.51 20.72 1.66
CA ALA A 170 25.59 21.38 0.36
C ALA A 170 24.23 21.43 -0.36
N PHE A 171 23.25 20.64 0.11
CA PHE A 171 21.86 20.71 -0.35
C PHE A 171 21.18 21.95 0.23
N LYS A 172 21.04 22.98 -0.61
CA LYS A 172 20.47 24.29 -0.24
C LYS A 172 18.98 24.42 -0.53
N ASN A 173 18.38 23.44 -1.21
CA ASN A 173 16.94 23.42 -1.41
C ASN A 173 16.23 23.13 -0.09
N ASN A 174 15.12 23.84 0.14
CA ASN A 174 14.28 23.65 1.33
C ASN A 174 13.32 22.48 1.19
N TYR A 175 13.35 21.77 0.06
CA TYR A 175 12.45 20.68 -0.21
C TYR A 175 13.15 19.56 -0.98
N LEU A 176 12.75 18.32 -0.69
CA LEU A 176 13.26 17.09 -1.28
C LEU A 176 12.10 16.42 -2.05
N PRO A 177 12.06 16.54 -3.39
CA PRO A 177 11.09 15.81 -4.21
C PRO A 177 11.44 14.32 -4.25
N LEU A 178 10.47 13.48 -3.90
CA LEU A 178 10.58 12.04 -3.90
C LEU A 178 9.53 11.42 -4.82
N GLU A 179 9.93 10.35 -5.48
CA GLU A 179 9.03 9.42 -6.16
C GLU A 179 8.84 8.21 -5.24
N ILE A 180 7.59 7.90 -4.91
CA ILE A 180 7.21 6.76 -4.08
C ILE A 180 6.52 5.73 -4.97
N SER A 181 7.05 4.51 -4.99
CA SER A 181 6.42 3.37 -5.66
C SER A 181 5.98 2.35 -4.61
N LEU A 182 4.69 2.02 -4.62
CA LEU A 182 4.07 1.09 -3.68
C LEU A 182 3.93 -0.30 -4.31
N PHE A 183 4.34 -1.32 -3.57
CA PHE A 183 4.24 -2.72 -3.97
C PHE A 183 3.51 -3.49 -2.88
N SER A 184 2.61 -4.40 -3.27
CA SER A 184 2.11 -5.41 -2.33
C SER A 184 3.11 -6.56 -2.28
N ASN A 185 3.43 -6.98 -1.06
CA ASN A 185 4.16 -8.22 -0.83
C ASN A 185 3.14 -9.29 -0.43
N ASP A 186 3.14 -10.40 -1.19
CA ASP A 186 2.33 -11.56 -0.86
C ASP A 186 2.76 -12.15 0.49
N HIS A 187 1.77 -12.53 1.29
CA HIS A 187 1.98 -13.13 2.60
C HIS A 187 2.25 -14.62 2.52
N GLY A 188 3.29 -15.05 3.22
CA GLY A 188 3.38 -16.39 3.80
C GLY A 188 3.27 -16.29 5.32
N LEU A 189 3.20 -17.44 6.00
CA LEU A 189 3.21 -17.55 7.47
C LEU A 189 4.37 -16.78 8.14
N GLU A 190 5.42 -16.44 7.39
CA GLU A 190 6.51 -15.57 7.82
C GLU A 190 6.89 -14.61 6.67
N PHE A 191 6.51 -13.34 6.77
CA PHE A 191 7.09 -12.32 5.91
C PHE A 191 8.56 -12.12 6.29
N LEU A 192 9.46 -12.40 5.35
CA LEU A 192 10.89 -12.12 5.49
C LEU A 192 11.24 -10.91 4.64
N ASP A 193 11.86 -9.90 5.26
CA ASP A 193 12.50 -8.78 4.55
C ASP A 193 13.79 -9.24 3.84
N SER A 194 13.76 -10.36 3.12
CA SER A 194 14.88 -10.94 2.37
C SER A 194 14.80 -10.61 0.88
N ILE A 195 13.61 -10.24 0.37
CA ILE A 195 13.39 -9.91 -1.05
C ILE A 195 14.27 -8.73 -1.45
N GLN A 196 15.13 -8.96 -2.44
CA GLN A 196 16.05 -7.95 -2.93
C GLN A 196 15.29 -6.85 -3.65
N LEU A 197 15.83 -5.63 -3.61
CA LEU A 197 15.21 -4.49 -4.29
C LEU A 197 15.04 -4.74 -5.79
N LYS A 198 16.02 -5.40 -6.43
CA LYS A 198 15.98 -5.69 -7.87
C LYS A 198 14.73 -6.48 -8.24
N ASP A 199 14.43 -7.54 -7.49
CA ASP A 199 13.29 -8.43 -7.74
C ASP A 199 11.94 -7.69 -7.59
N ILE A 200 11.88 -6.69 -6.70
CA ILE A 200 10.68 -5.88 -6.50
C ILE A 200 10.51 -4.87 -7.64
N LEU A 201 11.61 -4.24 -8.07
CA LEU A 201 11.58 -3.25 -9.14
C LEU A 201 11.29 -3.86 -10.51
N GLU A 202 11.41 -5.18 -10.66
CA GLU A 202 10.96 -5.92 -11.83
C GLU A 202 9.43 -6.07 -11.87
N LYS A 203 8.74 -5.97 -10.72
CA LYS A 203 7.28 -5.98 -10.65
C LYS A 203 6.70 -4.62 -11.01
N LYS A 204 5.45 -4.61 -11.50
CA LYS A 204 4.70 -3.36 -11.68
C LYS A 204 4.23 -2.86 -10.30
N PRO A 205 4.51 -1.59 -9.93
CA PRO A 205 3.97 -1.03 -8.70
C PRO A 205 2.45 -0.90 -8.79
N ILE A 206 1.78 -0.98 -7.65
CA ILE A 206 0.33 -0.74 -7.52
C ILE A 206 0.04 0.72 -7.85
N VAL A 207 0.81 1.61 -7.24
CA VAL A 207 0.75 3.04 -7.49
C VAL A 207 2.15 3.64 -7.40
N THR A 208 2.40 4.64 -8.25
CA THR A 208 3.58 5.51 -8.17
C THR A 208 3.10 6.95 -8.10
N TYR A 209 3.58 7.70 -7.12
CA TYR A 209 3.22 9.10 -6.92
C TYR A 209 4.41 9.94 -6.47
N PHE A 210 4.30 11.25 -6.62
CA PHE A 210 5.32 12.20 -6.21
C PHE A 210 4.92 12.89 -4.91
N THR A 211 5.88 13.05 -4.01
CA THR A 211 5.71 13.82 -2.77
C THR A 211 6.90 14.73 -2.56
N VAL A 212 6.75 15.68 -1.65
CA VAL A 212 7.79 16.65 -1.31
C VAL A 212 7.96 16.66 0.20
N ILE A 213 9.20 16.50 0.65
CA ILE A 213 9.55 16.62 2.07
C ILE A 213 10.20 17.98 2.28
N ASN A 214 9.62 18.78 3.16
CA ASN A 214 10.18 20.09 3.51
C ASN A 214 11.22 19.94 4.63
N ARG A 215 12.22 20.81 4.60
CA ARG A 215 13.25 20.92 5.63
C ARG A 215 12.71 21.53 6.91
#